data_AF-A0A3E0VLU1-F1
#
_entry.id   AF-A0A3E0VLU1-F1
#
_cell.length_a   1.000
_cell.length_b   1.000
_cell.length_c   1.000
_cell.angle_alpha   90.00
_cell.angle_beta   90.00
_cell.angle_gamma   90.00
#
_symmetry.space_group_name_H-M   'P 1'
#
loop_
_entity.id
_entity.type
_entity.pdbx_description
1 polymer ?
#
loop_
_entity_poly.entity_id
_entity_poly.type
_entity_poly.pdbx_seq_one_letter_code
_entity_poly.pdbx_strand_id
1 'polypeptide(L)'
;MESDEARNSAAGAAVRQRLASAGDETVAISSLVKLECLVGPLRNADLALADHYQRAFERFAIVELSDAQYLRAAELRARHAIGTPEALHLAAAQGAGCRELWTADSRLAALSHGLAVDVLA
;
A
#
# COMPACT_ATOMS: atom_id res chain seq x y z
N MET A 1 -7.17 23.85 4.64
CA MET A 1 -6.20 23.96 5.76
C MET A 1 -5.81 22.59 6.29
N GLU A 2 -6.73 21.61 6.38
CA GLU A 2 -6.41 20.18 6.64
C GLU A 2 -5.46 19.52 5.60
N SER A 3 -5.43 20.03 4.36
CA SER A 3 -4.61 19.48 3.26
C SER A 3 -3.10 19.72 3.39
N ASP A 4 -2.67 20.68 4.20
CA ASP A 4 -1.24 20.94 4.49
C ASP A 4 -0.70 20.02 5.59
N GLU A 5 -1.54 19.73 6.59
CA GLU A 5 -1.16 19.00 7.80
C GLU A 5 -0.99 17.49 7.53
N ALA A 6 -1.85 16.91 6.69
CA ALA A 6 -1.67 15.56 6.18
C ALA A 6 -0.41 15.41 5.31
N ARG A 7 -0.09 16.45 4.51
CA ARG A 7 1.08 16.48 3.61
C ARG A 7 2.40 16.48 4.38
N ASN A 8 2.41 17.06 5.59
CA ASN A 8 3.58 17.20 6.46
C ASN A 8 3.49 16.38 7.77
N SER A 9 2.70 15.31 7.78
CA SER A 9 2.69 14.38 8.92
C SER A 9 4.08 13.74 9.12
N ALA A 10 4.44 13.47 10.38
CA ALA A 10 5.68 12.77 10.72
C ALA A 10 5.77 11.41 10.01
N ALA A 11 4.63 10.71 9.89
CA ALA A 11 4.50 9.47 9.12
C ALA A 11 4.81 9.66 7.63
N GLY A 12 4.26 10.71 7.00
CA GLY A 12 4.56 11.04 5.60
C GLY A 12 6.04 11.38 5.38
N ALA A 13 6.69 12.05 6.33
CA ALA A 13 8.11 12.33 6.27
C ALA A 13 8.96 11.05 6.35
N ALA A 14 8.65 10.15 7.29
CA ALA A 14 9.34 8.86 7.44
C ALA A 14 9.25 8.00 6.18
N VAL A 15 8.06 7.87 5.59
CA VAL A 15 7.87 7.12 4.34
C VAL A 15 8.67 7.74 3.19
N ARG A 16 8.64 9.08 3.04
CA ARG A 16 9.43 9.77 2.00
C ARG A 16 10.94 9.57 2.19
N GLN A 17 11.43 9.59 3.43
CA GLN A 17 12.83 9.32 3.72
C GLN A 17 13.20 7.88 3.34
N ARG A 18 12.35 6.90 3.65
CA ARG A 18 12.60 5.50 3.31
C ARG A 18 12.58 5.27 1.79
N LEU A 19 11.64 5.90 1.07
CA LEU A 19 11.63 5.90 -0.40
C LEU A 19 12.91 6.51 -0.99
N ALA A 20 13.40 7.61 -0.44
CA ALA A 20 14.64 8.24 -0.90
C ALA A 20 15.88 7.36 -0.63
N SER A 21 15.84 6.53 0.41
CA SER A 21 16.92 5.59 0.74
C SER A 21 16.84 4.24 0.02
N ALA A 22 15.78 3.99 -0.76
CA ALA A 22 15.57 2.70 -1.43
C ALA A 22 16.62 2.40 -2.52
N GLY A 23 17.38 3.41 -2.97
CA GLY A 23 18.41 3.23 -3.99
C GLY A 23 17.84 2.71 -5.31
N ASP A 24 18.43 1.64 -5.84
CA ASP A 24 18.03 1.02 -7.11
C ASP A 24 16.86 0.01 -6.95
N GLU A 25 16.29 -0.12 -5.75
CA GLU A 25 15.19 -1.03 -5.49
C GLU A 25 13.90 -0.57 -6.19
N THR A 26 13.17 -1.54 -6.75
CA THR A 26 11.87 -1.27 -7.35
C THR A 26 10.81 -1.15 -6.27
N VAL A 27 10.23 0.04 -6.13
CA VAL A 27 9.05 0.24 -5.29
C VAL A 27 7.80 0.11 -6.15
N ALA A 28 6.87 -0.73 -5.71
CA ALA A 28 5.69 -1.09 -6.48
C ALA A 28 4.40 -0.93 -5.67
N ILE A 29 3.29 -0.69 -6.37
CA ILE A 29 1.93 -0.64 -5.82
C ILE A 29 0.99 -1.48 -6.68
N SER A 30 -0.10 -1.97 -6.10
CA SER A 30 -1.21 -2.55 -6.87
C SER A 30 -2.27 -1.49 -7.19
N SER A 31 -3.16 -1.77 -8.14
CA SER A 31 -4.33 -0.92 -8.39
C SER A 31 -5.29 -0.85 -7.20
N LEU A 32 -5.22 -1.80 -6.26
CA LEU A 32 -5.97 -1.75 -5.01
C LEU A 32 -5.51 -0.58 -4.12
N VAL A 33 -4.20 -0.30 -4.04
CA VAL A 33 -3.68 0.88 -3.33
C VAL A 33 -4.25 2.16 -3.90
N LYS A 34 -4.29 2.27 -5.24
CA LYS A 34 -4.85 3.44 -5.93
C LYS A 34 -6.33 3.62 -5.57
N LEU A 35 -7.10 2.53 -5.58
CA LEU A 35 -8.51 2.54 -5.17
C LEU A 35 -8.66 3.08 -3.75
N GLU A 36 -7.98 2.49 -2.78
CA GLU A 36 -8.11 2.86 -1.37
C GLU A 36 -7.70 4.31 -1.11
N CYS A 37 -6.59 4.77 -1.69
CA CYS A 37 -6.10 6.13 -1.53
C CYS A 37 -7.04 7.19 -2.17
N LEU A 38 -7.72 6.86 -3.27
CA LEU A 38 -8.58 7.81 -3.99
C LEU A 38 -9.99 7.93 -3.41
N VAL A 39 -10.49 6.95 -2.65
CA VAL A 39 -11.86 7.00 -2.08
C VAL A 39 -12.07 8.26 -1.24
N GLY A 40 -11.14 8.60 -0.36
CA GLY A 40 -11.24 9.76 0.53
C GLY A 40 -11.35 11.09 -0.24
N PRO A 41 -10.33 11.45 -1.05
CA PRO A 41 -10.35 12.67 -1.86
C PRO A 41 -11.59 12.77 -2.76
N LEU A 42 -11.96 11.70 -3.46
CA LEU A 42 -13.11 11.70 -4.36
C LEU A 42 -14.44 11.88 -3.62
N ARG A 43 -14.62 11.22 -2.47
CA ARG A 43 -15.82 11.38 -1.63
C ARG A 43 -15.99 12.82 -1.15
N ASN A 44 -14.88 13.51 -0.90
CA ASN A 44 -14.86 14.90 -0.42
C ASN A 44 -14.80 15.93 -1.55
N ALA A 45 -14.87 15.49 -2.82
CA ALA A 45 -14.68 16.33 -4.00
C ALA A 45 -13.36 17.13 -4.01
N ASP A 46 -12.33 16.66 -3.30
CA ASP A 46 -10.99 17.26 -3.30
C ASP A 46 -10.20 16.75 -4.51
N LEU A 47 -10.52 17.32 -5.68
CA LEU A 47 -9.90 16.93 -6.94
C LEU A 47 -8.41 17.29 -7.00
N ALA A 48 -7.98 18.32 -6.27
CA ALA A 48 -6.57 18.71 -6.21
C ALA A 48 -5.74 17.62 -5.50
N LEU A 49 -6.25 17.07 -4.40
CA LEU A 49 -5.60 15.96 -3.70
C LEU A 49 -5.66 14.65 -4.51
N ALA A 50 -6.79 14.35 -5.15
CA ALA A 50 -6.92 13.17 -6.02
C ALA A 50 -5.87 13.18 -7.16
N ASP A 51 -5.74 14.32 -7.83
CA ASP A 51 -4.77 14.55 -8.90
C ASP A 51 -3.31 14.52 -8.39
N HIS A 52 -3.07 15.03 -7.17
CA HIS A 52 -1.77 14.88 -6.51
C HIS A 52 -1.40 13.40 -6.27
N TYR A 53 -2.34 12.58 -5.80
CA TYR A 53 -2.12 11.14 -5.63
C TYR A 53 -1.89 10.42 -6.95
N GLN A 54 -2.66 10.74 -7.99
CA GLN A 54 -2.48 10.13 -9.32
C GLN A 54 -1.07 10.37 -9.87
N ARG A 55 -0.58 11.61 -9.85
CA ARG A 55 0.82 11.92 -10.21
C ARG A 55 1.84 11.19 -9.33
N ALA A 56 1.55 11.02 -8.05
CA ALA A 56 2.44 10.28 -7.16
C ALA A 56 2.53 8.79 -7.54
N PHE A 57 1.42 8.19 -7.97
CA PHE A 57 1.37 6.78 -8.35
C PHE A 57 2.19 6.45 -9.60
N GLU A 58 2.42 7.41 -10.49
CA GLU A 58 3.23 7.24 -11.71
C GLU A 58 4.71 6.93 -11.43
N ARG A 59 5.16 7.17 -10.19
CA ARG A 59 6.55 6.89 -9.77
C ARG A 59 6.78 5.44 -9.33
N PHE A 60 5.73 4.62 -9.25
CA PHE A 60 5.81 3.26 -8.76
C PHE A 60 5.57 2.26 -9.89
N ALA A 61 6.25 1.11 -9.83
CA ALA A 61 5.89 -0.02 -10.65
C ALA A 61 4.49 -0.54 -10.28
N ILE A 62 3.78 -1.13 -11.24
CA ILE A 62 2.45 -1.71 -11.00
C ILE A 62 2.54 -3.21 -10.83
N VAL A 63 2.01 -3.69 -9.71
CA VAL A 63 1.74 -5.12 -9.48
C VAL A 63 0.33 -5.43 -9.93
N GLU A 64 0.21 -6.25 -10.97
CA GLU A 64 -1.06 -6.73 -11.48
C GLU A 64 -1.70 -7.76 -10.53
N LEU A 65 -3.00 -7.64 -10.31
CA LEU A 65 -3.81 -8.59 -9.54
C LEU A 65 -4.57 -9.49 -10.52
N SER A 66 -4.00 -10.65 -10.84
CA SER A 66 -4.67 -11.67 -11.65
C SER A 66 -5.56 -12.57 -10.79
N ASP A 67 -6.34 -13.45 -11.43
CA ASP A 67 -7.18 -14.44 -10.75
C ASP A 67 -6.40 -15.26 -9.70
N ALA A 68 -5.14 -15.59 -9.98
CA ALA A 68 -4.27 -16.29 -9.04
C ALA A 68 -4.08 -15.52 -7.72
N GLN A 69 -3.97 -14.18 -7.76
CA GLN A 69 -3.87 -13.37 -6.55
C GLN A 69 -5.19 -13.33 -5.78
N TYR A 70 -6.34 -13.33 -6.46
CA TYR A 70 -7.64 -13.40 -5.80
C TYR A 70 -7.88 -14.75 -5.11
N LEU A 71 -7.56 -15.86 -5.78
CA LEU A 71 -7.60 -17.19 -5.18
C LEU A 71 -6.66 -17.28 -3.97
N ARG A 72 -5.45 -16.74 -4.10
CA ARG A 72 -4.50 -16.70 -2.99
C ARG A 72 -5.03 -15.85 -1.82
N ALA A 73 -5.64 -14.71 -2.09
CA ALA A 73 -6.26 -13.88 -1.06
C ALA A 73 -7.39 -14.63 -0.33
N ALA A 74 -8.21 -15.41 -1.05
CA ALA A 74 -9.23 -16.24 -0.42
C ALA A 74 -8.64 -17.27 0.56
N GLU A 75 -7.55 -17.95 0.20
CA GLU A 75 -6.84 -18.87 1.09
C GLU A 75 -6.26 -18.17 2.33
N LEU A 76 -5.69 -16.96 2.15
CA LEU A 76 -5.13 -16.17 3.25
C LEU A 76 -6.24 -15.76 4.22
N ARG A 77 -7.39 -15.30 3.71
CA ARG A 77 -8.56 -14.98 4.55
C ARG A 77 -9.07 -16.19 5.33
N ALA A 78 -9.21 -17.33 4.66
CA ALA A 78 -9.72 -18.54 5.29
C ALA A 78 -8.84 -19.02 6.46
N ARG A 79 -7.52 -18.85 6.35
CA ARG A 79 -6.56 -19.27 7.38
C ARG A 79 -6.34 -18.25 8.49
N HIS A 80 -6.39 -16.96 8.18
CA HIS A 80 -5.96 -15.90 9.09
C HIS A 80 -7.07 -14.93 9.51
N ALA A 81 -8.30 -15.12 9.02
CA ALA A 81 -9.46 -14.26 9.31
C ALA A 81 -9.23 -12.76 9.07
N ILE A 82 -8.37 -12.43 8.10
CA ILE A 82 -8.06 -11.06 7.68
C ILE A 82 -9.11 -10.51 6.69
N GLY A 83 -9.16 -9.18 6.54
CA GLY A 83 -10.04 -8.52 5.57
C GLY A 83 -9.62 -8.74 4.12
N THR A 84 -10.49 -8.35 3.18
CA THR A 84 -10.27 -8.60 1.74
C THR A 84 -9.09 -7.78 1.24
N PRO A 85 -9.01 -6.47 1.56
CA PRO A 85 -7.91 -5.66 1.07
C PRO A 85 -6.56 -6.13 1.61
N GLU A 86 -6.47 -6.46 2.90
CA GLU A 86 -5.24 -6.97 3.52
C GLU A 86 -4.78 -8.28 2.87
N ALA A 87 -5.71 -9.20 2.60
CA ALA A 87 -5.40 -10.44 1.93
C ALA A 87 -4.93 -10.24 0.48
N LEU A 88 -5.53 -9.28 -0.24
CA LEU A 88 -5.12 -8.96 -1.61
C LEU A 88 -3.77 -8.25 -1.66
N HIS A 89 -3.46 -7.35 -0.71
CA HIS A 89 -2.13 -6.74 -0.61
C HIS A 89 -1.04 -7.79 -0.34
N LEU A 90 -1.30 -8.73 0.58
CA LEU A 90 -0.39 -9.85 0.83
C LEU A 90 -0.24 -10.74 -0.41
N ALA A 91 -1.34 -11.10 -1.07
CA ALA A 91 -1.30 -11.92 -2.27
C ALA A 91 -0.56 -11.23 -3.43
N ALA A 92 -0.73 -9.92 -3.60
CA ALA A 92 0.01 -9.11 -4.58
C ALA A 92 1.51 -9.16 -4.31
N ALA A 93 1.92 -8.86 -3.08
CA ALA A 93 3.32 -8.86 -2.67
C ALA A 93 3.96 -10.24 -2.83
N GLN A 94 3.27 -11.31 -2.41
CA GLN A 94 3.72 -12.70 -2.60
C GLN A 94 3.85 -13.05 -4.09
N GLY A 95 2.85 -12.70 -4.90
CA GLY A 95 2.83 -13.01 -6.34
C GLY A 95 3.89 -12.28 -7.15
N ALA A 96 4.24 -11.06 -6.76
CA ALA A 96 5.28 -10.26 -7.39
C ALA A 96 6.70 -10.59 -6.87
N GLY A 97 6.83 -11.45 -5.85
CA GLY A 97 8.12 -11.75 -5.22
C GLY A 97 8.71 -10.57 -4.44
N CYS A 98 7.86 -9.69 -3.91
CA CYS A 98 8.32 -8.58 -3.08
C CYS A 98 9.07 -9.10 -1.85
N ARG A 99 10.16 -8.42 -1.48
CA ARG A 99 10.91 -8.72 -0.25
C ARG A 99 10.29 -8.05 0.99
N GLU A 100 9.63 -6.91 0.78
CA GLU A 100 8.93 -6.15 1.81
C GLU A 100 7.55 -5.69 1.30
N LEU A 101 6.56 -5.74 2.18
CA LEU A 101 5.26 -5.09 2.05
C LEU A 101 5.18 -3.99 3.11
N TRP A 102 5.18 -2.73 2.70
CA TRP A 102 5.12 -1.61 3.63
C TRP A 102 3.68 -1.36 4.09
N THR A 103 3.46 -1.36 5.40
CA THR A 103 2.15 -1.13 6.00
C THR A 103 2.27 -0.21 7.21
N ALA A 104 1.18 0.47 7.56
CA ALA A 104 1.02 1.16 8.84
C ALA A 104 0.14 0.36 9.83
N ASP A 105 -0.33 -0.82 9.41
CA ASP A 105 -1.07 -1.77 10.26
C ASP A 105 -0.10 -2.80 10.86
N SER A 106 0.26 -2.59 12.13
CA SER A 106 1.15 -3.47 12.88
C SER A 106 0.60 -4.90 13.06
N ARG A 107 -0.72 -5.09 13.01
CA ARG A 107 -1.34 -6.42 13.02
C ARG A 107 -1.07 -7.15 11.71
N LEU A 108 -1.09 -6.45 10.57
CA LEU A 108 -0.73 -7.04 9.28
C LEU A 108 0.76 -7.41 9.23
N ALA A 109 1.63 -6.56 9.79
CA ALA A 109 3.06 -6.84 9.94
C ALA A 109 3.29 -8.16 10.69
N ALA A 110 2.64 -8.36 11.84
CA ALA A 110 2.79 -9.56 12.65
C ALA A 110 2.32 -10.86 11.95
N LEU A 111 1.28 -10.78 11.10
CA LEU A 111 0.71 -11.95 10.41
C LEU A 111 1.45 -12.35 9.14
N SER A 112 2.30 -11.48 8.61
CA SER A 112 2.94 -11.64 7.31
C SER A 112 4.17 -12.57 7.31
N HIS A 113 4.54 -13.14 8.46
CA HIS A 113 5.74 -13.94 8.67
C HIS A 113 7.03 -13.27 8.15
N GLY A 114 7.14 -11.95 8.32
CA GLY A 114 8.31 -11.15 7.95
C GLY A 114 8.25 -10.52 6.56
N LEU A 115 7.18 -10.77 5.79
CA LEU A 115 6.99 -10.09 4.50
C LEU A 115 6.57 -8.63 4.68
N ALA A 116 5.67 -8.34 5.62
CA ALA A 116 5.17 -7.00 5.88
C ALA A 116 5.97 -6.31 6.99
N VAL A 117 6.37 -5.08 6.72
CA VAL A 117 7.17 -4.23 7.60
C VAL A 117 6.32 -3.03 7.97
N ASP A 118 6.16 -2.80 9.27
CA ASP A 118 5.60 -1.55 9.77
C ASP A 118 6.62 -0.44 9.52
N VAL A 119 6.30 0.47 8.59
CA VAL A 119 7.22 1.55 8.19
C VAL A 119 7.18 2.75 9.13
N LEU A 120 6.28 2.74 10.12
CA LEU A 120 6.12 3.80 11.10
C LEU A 120 6.61 3.43 12.50
N ALA A 121 7.02 2.17 12.70
CA ALA A 121 7.54 1.64 13.96
C ALA A 121 9.01 2.04 14.23
#